data_AF-A0A923I0F8-F1
#
_entry.id   AF-A0A923I0F8-F1
#
_cell.length_a   1.000
_cell.length_b   1.000
_cell.length_c   1.000
_cell.angle_alpha   90.00
_cell.angle_beta   90.00
_cell.angle_gamma   90.00
#
_symmetry.space_group_name_H-M   'P 1'
#
loop_
_entity.id
_entity.type
_entity.pdbx_description
1 polymer ?
#
loop_
_entity_poly.entity_id
_entity_poly.type
_entity_poly.pdbx_seq_one_letter_code
_entity_poly.pdbx_strand_id
1 'polypeptide(L)'
;MKIKSYGKKALAVVGSMAMLAAFASPTFAAGLDDGTDFYIAVDQSTMGGPAIVAPAHVHVNPADYSTTTVLELLNDVKGSVTVHDNWGYVDYMSSSFSNTYNFSNYTGTYTDPCLDTHMVSTNQSDGLLKEKEFTGVSGWMMQIDSQTSGTYGGNTVWYSGTTTVQDLIDTGLLNAGDTSATIRWYYSLNMGADMGLAYSSWLPTEDPTYNGTAWVYDWNSTEYTAPQFTMANKDALVKALANNPTDPDYAAALAVFNTVNATQTAVNAATASL
;
A
#
# COMPACT_ATOMS: atom_id res chain seq x y z
N MET A 1 34.12 -20.89 75.81
CA MET A 1 35.12 -19.89 76.28
C MET A 1 36.06 -19.61 75.12
N LYS A 2 36.05 -18.39 74.56
CA LYS A 2 37.06 -17.94 73.57
C LYS A 2 38.40 -17.82 74.28
N ILE A 3 39.49 -18.30 73.67
CA ILE A 3 40.88 -17.80 73.73
C ILE A 3 41.63 -18.47 72.55
N LYS A 4 41.89 -17.73 71.46
CA LYS A 4 43.23 -17.22 71.01
C LYS A 4 44.31 -18.30 70.94
N SER A 5 45.21 -18.38 69.97
CA SER A 5 45.47 -17.78 68.65
C SER A 5 46.82 -18.39 68.22
N TYR A 6 47.12 -18.28 66.93
CA TYR A 6 48.46 -18.32 66.30
C TYR A 6 49.08 -19.71 66.10
N GLY A 7 49.49 -20.12 64.90
CA GLY A 7 49.46 -19.43 63.61
C GLY A 7 50.38 -20.10 62.59
N LYS A 8 50.22 -19.64 61.34
CA LYS A 8 51.20 -19.59 60.23
C LYS A 8 51.66 -20.98 59.71
N LYS A 9 51.60 -21.28 58.41
CA LYS A 9 52.18 -20.54 57.26
C LYS A 9 51.37 -20.91 56.00
N ALA A 10 50.77 -19.96 55.29
CA ALA A 10 51.36 -19.07 54.27
C ALA A 10 51.16 -19.62 52.85
N LEU A 11 50.20 -19.04 52.13
CA LEU A 11 50.39 -18.72 50.72
C LEU A 11 49.63 -17.42 50.45
N ALA A 12 50.39 -16.37 50.20
CA ALA A 12 49.91 -15.06 49.82
C ALA A 12 49.87 -14.99 48.29
N VAL A 13 48.74 -14.58 47.72
CA VAL A 13 48.75 -13.60 46.62
C VAL A 13 47.59 -12.64 46.85
N VAL A 14 47.96 -11.38 46.81
CA VAL A 14 47.27 -10.16 47.20
C VAL A 14 46.04 -9.92 46.32
N GLY A 15 44.93 -9.57 46.98
CA GLY A 15 43.77 -9.00 46.32
C GLY A 15 44.06 -7.59 45.82
N SER A 16 43.45 -7.24 44.70
CA SER A 16 43.20 -5.85 44.36
C SER A 16 41.79 -5.80 43.78
N MET A 17 40.86 -5.31 44.59
CA MET A 17 39.57 -4.82 44.12
C MET A 17 39.86 -3.73 43.09
N ALA A 18 39.74 -4.06 41.81
CA ALA A 18 39.71 -3.05 40.76
C ALA A 18 38.34 -2.37 40.83
N MET A 19 38.38 -1.06 41.07
CA MET A 19 37.25 -0.16 41.09
C MET A 19 36.40 -0.36 39.83
N LEU A 20 35.08 -0.46 40.00
CA LEU A 20 34.12 -0.19 38.94
C LEU A 20 34.34 1.25 38.47
N ALA A 21 35.18 1.43 37.46
CA ALA A 21 35.05 2.56 36.56
C ALA A 21 33.75 2.31 35.80
N ALA A 22 32.67 2.94 36.29
CA ALA A 22 31.52 3.22 35.46
C ALA A 22 32.03 4.10 34.32
N PHE A 23 32.44 3.47 33.22
CA PHE A 23 32.30 4.11 31.93
C PHE A 23 30.81 4.35 31.81
N ALA A 24 30.39 5.61 32.02
CA ALA A 24 29.24 6.11 31.32
C ALA A 24 29.54 5.83 29.84
N SER A 25 29.06 4.69 29.35
CA SER A 25 28.76 4.56 27.93
C SER A 25 28.03 5.85 27.59
N PRO A 26 28.46 6.62 26.57
CA PRO A 26 27.57 7.62 26.05
C PRO A 26 26.28 6.87 25.76
N THR A 27 25.23 7.19 26.51
CA THR A 27 23.89 6.97 26.04
C THR A 27 23.87 7.85 24.80
N PHE A 28 24.24 7.29 23.65
CA PHE A 28 23.70 7.79 22.42
C PHE A 28 22.21 7.80 22.71
N ALA A 29 21.62 8.99 22.80
CA ALA A 29 20.20 9.10 22.60
C ALA A 29 19.93 8.18 21.41
N ALA A 30 19.09 7.15 21.62
CA ALA A 30 18.51 6.45 20.49
C ALA A 30 18.16 7.55 19.49
N GLY A 31 18.79 7.50 18.31
CA GLY A 31 18.71 8.61 17.35
C GLY A 31 17.26 9.04 17.31
N LEU A 32 17.02 10.33 17.52
CA LEU A 32 15.68 10.91 17.39
C LEU A 32 15.09 10.27 16.14
N ASP A 33 14.03 9.49 16.31
CA ASP A 33 13.36 8.78 15.23
C ASP A 33 13.08 9.85 14.16
N ASP A 34 13.76 9.76 13.01
CA ASP A 34 13.81 10.87 12.04
C ASP A 34 12.47 11.01 11.33
N GLY A 35 11.49 10.15 11.64
CA GLY A 35 10.21 10.06 10.95
C GLY A 35 10.19 8.91 9.94
N THR A 36 9.10 8.81 9.21
CA THR A 36 8.90 7.80 8.17
C THR A 36 8.61 8.47 6.84
N ASP A 37 9.27 8.00 5.78
CA ASP A 37 9.02 8.43 4.41
C ASP A 37 7.93 7.58 3.73
N PHE A 38 6.90 8.23 3.23
CA PHE A 38 5.83 7.61 2.46
C PHE A 38 5.97 7.93 0.99
N TYR A 39 5.96 6.89 0.16
CA TYR A 39 6.05 6.97 -1.29
C TYR A 39 4.70 6.64 -1.91
N ILE A 40 4.05 7.64 -2.49
CA ILE A 40 2.63 7.58 -2.83
C ILE A 40 2.46 7.65 -4.34
N ALA A 41 1.67 6.74 -4.90
CA ALA A 41 1.26 6.80 -6.29
C ALA A 41 -0.23 6.49 -6.44
N VAL A 42 -0.87 7.14 -7.42
CA VAL A 42 -2.24 6.82 -7.84
C VAL A 42 -2.21 6.46 -9.31
N ASP A 43 -2.65 5.25 -9.66
CA ASP A 43 -2.69 4.81 -11.05
C ASP A 43 -4.00 4.17 -11.48
N GLN A 44 -4.19 4.20 -12.78
CA GLN A 44 -5.33 3.64 -13.49
C GLN A 44 -4.78 2.73 -14.61
N SER A 45 -3.68 2.05 -14.34
CA SER A 45 -2.98 1.22 -15.33
C SER A 45 -3.88 0.10 -15.86
N THR A 46 -4.82 -0.40 -15.06
CA THR A 46 -5.85 -1.37 -15.46
C THR A 46 -6.76 -0.86 -16.57
N MET A 47 -7.02 0.45 -16.60
CA MET A 47 -7.75 1.13 -17.68
C MET A 47 -6.84 1.39 -18.89
N GLY A 48 -5.53 1.13 -18.79
CA GLY A 48 -4.52 1.38 -19.82
C GLY A 48 -4.03 2.84 -19.86
N GLY A 49 -4.18 3.59 -18.77
CA GLY A 49 -3.91 5.03 -18.75
C GLY A 49 -2.72 5.44 -17.89
N PRO A 50 -2.33 6.72 -17.98
CA PRO A 50 -1.24 7.23 -17.17
C PRO A 50 -1.61 7.28 -15.69
N ALA A 51 -0.61 7.31 -14.83
CA ALA A 51 -0.75 7.67 -13.42
C ALA A 51 -1.58 8.95 -13.26
N ILE A 52 -2.49 8.96 -12.29
CA ILE A 52 -3.30 10.13 -11.91
C ILE A 52 -2.48 11.04 -11.00
N VAL A 53 -1.78 10.43 -10.05
CA VAL A 53 -0.78 11.09 -9.22
C VAL A 53 0.53 10.35 -9.50
N ALA A 54 1.48 11.05 -10.11
CA ALA A 54 2.82 10.52 -10.31
C ALA A 54 3.45 10.18 -8.96
N PRO A 55 4.32 9.15 -8.88
CA PRO A 55 5.02 8.81 -7.64
C PRO A 55 5.62 10.03 -6.95
N ALA A 56 5.23 10.23 -5.71
CA ALA A 56 5.61 11.37 -4.88
C ALA A 56 6.06 10.89 -3.50
N HIS A 57 6.76 11.78 -2.79
CA HIS A 57 7.34 11.50 -1.48
C HIS A 57 6.77 12.48 -0.44
N VAL A 58 6.40 11.94 0.72
CA VAL A 58 5.96 12.69 1.91
C VAL A 58 6.74 12.18 3.11
N HIS A 59 7.20 13.07 3.96
CA HIS A 59 7.86 12.72 5.21
C HIS A 59 6.94 13.02 6.40
N VAL A 60 6.79 12.08 7.33
CA VAL A 60 5.96 12.24 8.53
C VAL A 60 6.83 12.17 9.77
N ASN A 61 6.76 13.20 10.62
CA ASN A 61 7.48 13.21 11.89
C ASN A 61 6.80 12.27 12.89
N PRO A 62 7.54 11.66 13.84
CA PRO A 62 6.94 10.76 14.83
C PRO A 62 5.87 11.40 15.71
N ALA A 63 5.95 12.73 15.91
CA ALA A 63 4.96 13.48 16.68
C ALA A 63 3.56 13.46 16.03
N ASP A 64 3.49 13.25 14.72
CA ASP A 64 2.26 13.32 13.93
C ASP A 64 1.67 11.93 13.65
N TYR A 65 2.35 10.83 14.01
CA TYR A 65 1.94 9.46 13.66
C TYR A 65 0.52 9.09 14.09
N SER A 66 0.08 9.60 15.25
CA SER A 66 -1.25 9.32 15.80
C SER A 66 -2.40 10.11 15.16
N THR A 67 -2.08 11.10 14.31
CA THR A 67 -3.06 11.98 13.67
C THR A 67 -3.02 11.89 12.16
N THR A 68 -1.84 11.71 11.56
CA THR A 68 -1.69 11.63 10.10
C THR A 68 -2.26 10.32 9.57
N THR A 69 -3.25 10.45 8.70
CA THR A 69 -3.94 9.34 8.04
C THR A 69 -3.42 9.09 6.63
N VAL A 70 -3.65 7.89 6.10
CA VAL A 70 -3.25 7.51 4.74
C VAL A 70 -3.90 8.41 3.67
N LEU A 71 -5.12 8.89 3.90
CA LEU A 71 -5.80 9.83 2.99
C LEU A 71 -5.19 11.24 3.06
N GLU A 72 -4.77 11.70 4.24
CA GLU A 72 -4.06 12.98 4.38
C GLU A 72 -2.72 12.95 3.62
N LEU A 73 -1.99 11.84 3.70
CA LEU A 73 -0.77 11.65 2.90
C LEU A 73 -1.04 11.77 1.40
N LEU A 74 -2.14 11.19 0.90
CA LEU A 74 -2.55 11.38 -0.50
C LEU A 74 -2.89 12.84 -0.79
N ASN A 75 -3.61 13.51 0.11
CA ASN A 75 -4.00 14.91 -0.05
C ASN A 75 -2.80 15.86 -0.15
N ASP A 76 -1.67 15.53 0.48
CA ASP A 76 -0.43 16.31 0.40
C ASP A 76 0.22 16.27 -0.99
N VAL A 77 0.02 15.18 -1.75
CA VAL A 77 0.70 14.97 -3.04
C VAL A 77 -0.21 15.04 -4.26
N LYS A 78 -1.53 14.94 -4.09
CA LYS A 78 -2.48 14.81 -5.20
C LYS A 78 -2.57 16.04 -6.12
N GLY A 79 -2.07 17.19 -5.69
CA GLY A 79 -2.19 18.45 -6.43
C GLY A 79 -3.65 18.79 -6.74
N SER A 80 -3.96 19.02 -8.02
CA SER A 80 -5.31 19.37 -8.49
C SER A 80 -6.26 18.18 -8.66
N VAL A 81 -5.83 16.95 -8.37
CA VAL A 81 -6.69 15.77 -8.45
C VAL A 81 -7.81 15.90 -7.40
N THR A 82 -9.05 15.76 -7.84
CA THR A 82 -10.20 15.64 -6.95
C THR A 82 -10.22 14.23 -6.41
N VAL A 83 -10.32 14.08 -5.09
CA VAL A 83 -10.52 12.81 -4.39
C VAL A 83 -11.74 12.99 -3.53
N HIS A 84 -12.67 12.06 -3.61
CA HIS A 84 -13.81 11.96 -2.71
C HIS A 84 -13.77 10.60 -2.03
N ASP A 85 -13.95 10.63 -0.73
CA ASP A 85 -14.06 9.44 0.09
C ASP A 85 -15.38 9.44 0.86
N ASN A 86 -15.81 8.24 1.21
CA ASN A 86 -16.86 8.01 2.18
C ASN A 86 -16.33 7.03 3.24
N TRP A 87 -16.22 7.50 4.48
CA TRP A 87 -15.64 6.76 5.60
C TRP A 87 -14.21 6.26 5.33
N GLY A 88 -13.40 7.03 4.60
CA GLY A 88 -12.01 6.68 4.27
C GLY A 88 -11.87 5.71 3.09
N TYR A 89 -12.96 5.23 2.50
CA TYR A 89 -12.93 4.52 1.22
C TYR A 89 -13.10 5.51 0.09
N VAL A 90 -12.19 5.48 -0.89
CA VAL A 90 -12.25 6.40 -2.01
C VAL A 90 -13.38 5.98 -2.95
N ASP A 91 -14.38 6.84 -3.09
CA ASP A 91 -15.50 6.64 -4.02
C ASP A 91 -15.10 7.03 -5.44
N TYR A 92 -14.37 8.13 -5.59
CA TYR A 92 -13.91 8.61 -6.90
C TYR A 92 -12.66 9.47 -6.84
N MET A 93 -11.87 9.42 -7.93
CA MET A 93 -10.74 10.32 -8.17
C MET A 93 -10.81 10.93 -9.59
N SER A 94 -10.25 12.12 -9.79
CA SER A 94 -10.12 12.71 -11.13
C SER A 94 -9.31 11.81 -12.06
N SER A 95 -9.77 11.62 -13.30
CA SER A 95 -9.13 10.79 -14.31
C SER A 95 -9.12 11.48 -15.67
N SER A 96 -8.07 11.21 -16.45
CA SER A 96 -7.93 11.64 -17.84
C SER A 96 -8.69 10.74 -18.84
N PHE A 97 -9.38 9.69 -18.40
CA PHE A 97 -10.10 8.79 -19.31
C PHE A 97 -11.39 9.39 -19.84
N SER A 98 -11.58 9.22 -21.15
CA SER A 98 -12.82 9.47 -21.88
C SER A 98 -13.88 8.40 -21.57
N ASN A 99 -15.16 8.78 -21.65
CA ASN A 99 -16.40 8.03 -21.41
C ASN A 99 -16.61 6.73 -22.23
N THR A 100 -15.56 6.21 -22.85
CA THR A 100 -15.59 5.13 -23.85
C THR A 100 -14.48 4.12 -23.59
N TYR A 101 -14.29 3.71 -22.32
CA TYR A 101 -13.53 2.50 -22.07
C TYR A 101 -14.28 1.33 -22.69
N ASN A 102 -13.77 0.87 -23.83
CA ASN A 102 -14.36 -0.25 -24.53
C ASN A 102 -13.86 -1.53 -23.89
N PHE A 103 -14.71 -2.16 -23.07
CA PHE A 103 -14.41 -3.45 -22.43
C PHE A 103 -14.03 -4.55 -23.43
N SER A 104 -14.42 -4.46 -24.71
CA SER A 104 -13.95 -5.41 -25.73
C SER A 104 -12.45 -5.32 -26.04
N ASN A 105 -11.77 -4.22 -25.64
CA ASN A 105 -10.31 -4.11 -25.69
C ASN A 105 -9.64 -4.72 -24.46
N TYR A 106 -10.38 -5.00 -23.38
CA TYR A 106 -9.85 -5.69 -22.22
C TYR A 106 -9.75 -7.17 -22.57
N THR A 107 -8.54 -7.71 -22.52
CA THR A 107 -8.25 -9.07 -23.00
C THR A 107 -8.65 -10.17 -22.02
N GLY A 108 -9.27 -9.80 -20.88
CA GLY A 108 -9.82 -10.61 -19.79
C GLY A 108 -10.71 -11.77 -20.21
N THR A 109 -10.52 -12.95 -19.61
CA THR A 109 -11.50 -14.03 -19.66
C THR A 109 -12.41 -13.79 -18.48
N TYR A 110 -13.64 -13.38 -18.74
CA TYR A 110 -14.67 -13.27 -17.73
C TYR A 110 -15.68 -14.40 -17.93
N THR A 111 -16.34 -14.80 -16.86
CA THR A 111 -17.58 -15.58 -16.97
C THR A 111 -18.70 -14.62 -17.41
N ASP A 112 -19.56 -15.06 -18.32
CA ASP A 112 -20.63 -14.22 -18.91
C ASP A 112 -21.52 -13.45 -17.88
N PRO A 113 -21.82 -13.98 -16.67
CA PRO A 113 -22.59 -13.24 -15.66
C PRO A 113 -21.87 -12.02 -15.07
N CYS A 114 -20.54 -11.92 -15.22
CA CYS A 114 -19.70 -10.95 -14.50
C CYS A 114 -19.40 -9.66 -15.29
N LEU A 115 -19.77 -9.57 -16.57
CA LEU A 115 -19.58 -8.37 -17.39
C LEU A 115 -20.91 -7.70 -17.74
N ASP A 116 -21.69 -7.30 -16.73
CA ASP A 116 -22.81 -6.42 -17.00
C ASP A 116 -22.33 -4.96 -17.17
N THR A 117 -22.27 -4.50 -18.42
CA THR A 117 -21.93 -3.11 -18.78
C THR A 117 -22.83 -2.05 -18.12
N HIS A 118 -24.00 -2.41 -17.57
CA HIS A 118 -24.85 -1.51 -16.79
C HIS A 118 -24.28 -1.19 -15.40
N MET A 119 -23.36 -2.01 -14.89
CA MET A 119 -22.76 -1.91 -13.54
C MET A 119 -21.43 -1.17 -13.50
N VAL A 120 -20.86 -0.80 -14.65
CA VAL A 120 -19.74 0.15 -14.71
C VAL A 120 -20.27 1.53 -15.10
N SER A 121 -20.01 2.55 -14.28
CA SER A 121 -20.37 3.94 -14.61
C SER A 121 -19.19 4.85 -14.36
N THR A 122 -18.65 5.36 -15.45
CA THR A 122 -17.98 6.66 -15.45
C THR A 122 -19.09 7.71 -15.33
N ASN A 123 -19.14 8.53 -14.27
CA ASN A 123 -20.07 9.66 -14.27
C ASN A 123 -19.46 10.76 -15.16
N GLN A 124 -20.17 11.10 -16.23
CA GLN A 124 -19.60 11.72 -17.42
C GLN A 124 -19.44 13.26 -17.34
N SER A 125 -19.91 13.92 -16.29
CA SER A 125 -19.88 15.40 -16.22
C SER A 125 -18.59 15.98 -15.63
N ASP A 126 -17.82 15.20 -14.86
CA ASP A 126 -16.85 15.78 -13.92
C ASP A 126 -15.40 15.27 -14.08
N GLY A 127 -15.13 14.38 -15.05
CA GLY A 127 -13.80 13.79 -15.23
C GLY A 127 -13.36 12.93 -14.05
N LEU A 128 -14.29 12.17 -13.46
CA LEU A 128 -14.09 11.37 -12.26
C LEU A 128 -14.22 9.86 -12.58
N LEU A 129 -13.28 9.07 -12.09
CA LEU A 129 -13.32 7.61 -12.14
C LEU A 129 -13.86 7.07 -10.81
N LYS A 130 -15.01 6.41 -10.87
CA LYS A 130 -15.80 5.94 -9.72
C LYS A 130 -16.19 4.47 -9.86
N GLU A 131 -16.50 3.81 -8.76
CA GLU A 131 -17.36 2.62 -8.80
C GLU A 131 -18.82 3.05 -9.04
N LYS A 132 -19.58 2.34 -9.89
CA LYS A 132 -21.05 2.50 -9.87
C LYS A 132 -21.55 1.63 -8.73
N GLU A 133 -21.96 2.26 -7.64
CA GLU A 133 -22.85 1.68 -6.62
C GLU A 133 -22.49 0.27 -6.10
N PHE A 134 -21.32 0.09 -5.46
CA PHE A 134 -20.99 -1.17 -4.75
C PHE A 134 -21.33 -2.44 -5.55
N THR A 135 -21.23 -2.32 -6.86
CA THR A 135 -21.54 -3.40 -7.78
C THR A 135 -20.48 -4.47 -7.66
N GLY A 136 -19.34 -4.18 -7.03
CA GLY A 136 -18.22 -5.09 -6.94
C GLY A 136 -17.78 -5.44 -8.36
N VAL A 137 -17.76 -4.46 -9.27
CA VAL A 137 -17.29 -4.60 -10.67
C VAL A 137 -15.94 -3.93 -10.87
N SER A 138 -15.76 -2.77 -10.25
CA SER A 138 -14.58 -1.93 -10.42
C SER A 138 -14.51 -0.92 -9.30
N GLY A 139 -13.34 -0.65 -8.76
CA GLY A 139 -13.22 0.27 -7.62
C GLY A 139 -11.79 0.68 -7.35
N TRP A 140 -11.65 1.66 -6.45
CA TRP A 140 -10.36 2.11 -5.96
C TRP A 140 -9.85 1.14 -4.90
N MET A 141 -8.68 0.57 -5.16
CA MET A 141 -7.97 -0.31 -4.26
C MET A 141 -6.77 0.43 -3.67
N MET A 142 -6.35 0.02 -2.49
CA MET A 142 -5.18 0.58 -1.81
C MET A 142 -4.26 -0.55 -1.36
N GLN A 143 -2.96 -0.35 -1.56
CA GLN A 143 -1.91 -1.25 -1.08
C GLN A 143 -0.86 -0.47 -0.30
N ILE A 144 -0.29 -1.13 0.71
CA ILE A 144 0.86 -0.64 1.50
C ILE A 144 1.96 -1.70 1.37
N ASP A 145 3.09 -1.34 0.74
CA ASP A 145 4.18 -2.26 0.38
C ASP A 145 3.68 -3.58 -0.24
N SER A 146 2.82 -3.43 -1.24
CA SER A 146 2.12 -4.50 -1.95
C SER A 146 1.25 -5.44 -1.09
N GLN A 147 1.02 -5.11 0.18
CA GLN A 147 0.01 -5.75 1.03
C GLN A 147 -1.34 -5.06 0.83
N THR A 148 -2.45 -5.77 1.08
CA THR A 148 -3.82 -5.22 1.17
C THR A 148 -4.42 -5.34 2.56
N SER A 149 -3.74 -6.02 3.48
CA SER A 149 -4.16 -6.21 4.88
C SER A 149 -2.95 -6.42 5.79
N GLY A 150 -3.07 -6.01 7.05
CA GLY A 150 -2.09 -6.27 8.11
C GLY A 150 -2.52 -7.43 9.02
N THR A 151 -1.77 -7.65 10.11
CA THR A 151 -2.13 -8.63 11.14
C THR A 151 -1.98 -8.04 12.53
N TYR A 152 -3.05 -8.02 13.31
CA TYR A 152 -3.03 -7.59 14.71
C TYR A 152 -3.59 -8.66 15.64
N GLY A 153 -2.81 -9.06 16.65
CA GLY A 153 -3.21 -10.10 17.59
C GLY A 153 -3.56 -11.45 16.94
N GLY A 154 -2.99 -11.75 15.77
CA GLY A 154 -3.27 -12.97 15.00
C GLY A 154 -4.50 -12.90 14.08
N ASN A 155 -5.16 -11.74 13.98
CA ASN A 155 -6.29 -11.53 13.07
C ASN A 155 -5.91 -10.62 11.90
N THR A 156 -6.49 -10.87 10.73
CA THR A 156 -6.38 -9.98 9.57
C THR A 156 -7.03 -8.63 9.88
N VAL A 157 -6.30 -7.55 9.60
CA VAL A 157 -6.81 -6.18 9.73
C VAL A 157 -6.79 -5.51 8.37
N TRP A 158 -7.97 -5.08 7.93
CA TRP A 158 -8.15 -4.26 6.74
C TRP A 158 -8.01 -2.80 7.11
N TYR A 159 -7.42 -2.01 6.23
CA TYR A 159 -7.16 -0.59 6.44
C TYR A 159 -7.83 0.25 5.35
N SER A 160 -8.10 1.50 5.69
CA SER A 160 -8.74 2.47 4.80
C SER A 160 -7.95 3.77 4.81
N GLY A 161 -8.39 4.77 4.03
CA GLY A 161 -7.80 6.10 4.05
C GLY A 161 -7.80 6.76 5.43
N THR A 162 -8.64 6.34 6.38
CA THR A 162 -8.66 6.88 7.74
C THR A 162 -7.66 6.20 8.70
N THR A 163 -6.97 5.16 8.26
CA THR A 163 -5.94 4.49 9.06
C THR A 163 -4.78 5.45 9.31
N THR A 164 -4.36 5.60 10.58
CA THR A 164 -3.25 6.48 10.95
C THR A 164 -1.90 5.80 10.73
N VAL A 165 -0.82 6.57 10.63
CA VAL A 165 0.54 6.02 10.58
C VAL A 165 0.83 5.14 11.81
N GLN A 166 0.35 5.53 12.99
CA GLN A 166 0.48 4.71 14.20
C GLN A 166 -0.25 3.36 14.04
N ASP A 167 -1.45 3.33 13.47
CA ASP A 167 -2.17 2.07 13.23
C ASP A 167 -1.42 1.17 12.24
N LEU A 168 -0.72 1.74 11.24
CA LEU A 168 0.13 0.96 10.34
C LEU A 168 1.27 0.26 11.08
N ILE A 169 1.87 0.94 12.06
CA ILE A 169 2.90 0.37 12.92
C ILE A 169 2.32 -0.73 13.80
N ASP A 170 1.19 -0.45 14.47
CA ASP A 170 0.57 -1.37 15.43
C ASP A 170 0.09 -2.66 14.74
N THR A 171 -0.36 -2.56 13.49
CA THR A 171 -0.84 -3.69 12.68
C THR A 171 0.27 -4.43 11.91
N GLY A 172 1.52 -3.98 12.04
CA GLY A 172 2.69 -4.56 11.36
C GLY A 172 2.70 -4.37 9.84
N LEU A 173 1.92 -3.42 9.32
CA LEU A 173 2.00 -2.97 7.92
C LEU A 173 3.21 -2.09 7.67
N LEU A 174 3.67 -1.41 8.72
CA LEU A 174 4.95 -0.72 8.79
C LEU A 174 5.69 -1.32 9.99
N ASN A 175 6.87 -1.90 9.82
CA ASN A 175 7.61 -2.40 10.98
C ASN A 175 8.15 -1.22 11.79
N ALA A 176 8.19 -1.37 13.12
CA ALA A 176 8.84 -0.39 13.97
C ALA A 176 10.33 -0.25 13.59
N GLY A 177 10.73 0.92 13.09
CA GLY A 177 12.08 1.20 12.59
C GLY A 177 12.22 1.12 11.06
N ASP A 178 11.16 0.78 10.32
CA ASP A 178 11.12 1.01 8.88
C ASP A 178 11.16 2.51 8.63
N THR A 179 12.11 2.96 7.82
CA THR A 179 12.25 4.39 7.47
C THR A 179 11.37 4.79 6.31
N SER A 180 10.70 3.83 5.64
CA SER A 180 9.81 4.15 4.54
C SER A 180 8.78 3.07 4.21
N ALA A 181 7.63 3.49 3.69
CA ALA A 181 6.61 2.63 3.10
C ALA A 181 6.11 3.18 1.76
N THR A 182 5.55 2.30 0.93
CA THR A 182 4.92 2.65 -0.34
C THR A 182 3.41 2.54 -0.21
N ILE A 183 2.67 3.59 -0.58
CA ILE A 183 1.22 3.58 -0.66
C ILE A 183 0.81 3.68 -2.13
N ARG A 184 0.10 2.67 -2.63
CA ARG A 184 -0.38 2.67 -4.02
C ARG A 184 -1.89 2.59 -4.04
N TRP A 185 -2.51 3.62 -4.61
CA TRP A 185 -3.92 3.60 -4.97
C TRP A 185 -4.05 3.21 -6.43
N TYR A 186 -4.84 2.19 -6.72
CA TYR A 186 -5.03 1.76 -8.10
C TYR A 186 -6.49 1.44 -8.39
N TYR A 187 -6.94 1.78 -9.58
CA TYR A 187 -8.28 1.39 -10.01
C TYR A 187 -8.26 -0.07 -10.46
N SER A 188 -9.20 -0.88 -10.00
CA SER A 188 -9.37 -2.28 -10.39
C SER A 188 -10.59 -2.43 -11.31
N LEU A 189 -10.48 -3.23 -12.37
CA LEU A 189 -11.52 -3.51 -13.38
C LEU A 189 -12.02 -4.97 -13.35
N ASN A 190 -11.69 -5.73 -12.32
CA ASN A 190 -12.09 -7.13 -12.20
C ASN A 190 -12.87 -7.38 -10.91
N MET A 191 -14.08 -6.87 -10.86
CA MET A 191 -15.06 -7.23 -9.85
C MET A 191 -14.75 -6.87 -8.39
N GLY A 192 -13.95 -5.83 -8.16
CA GLY A 192 -13.40 -5.58 -6.81
C GLY A 192 -12.50 -6.71 -6.31
N ALA A 193 -12.37 -7.81 -7.05
CA ALA A 193 -11.35 -8.82 -6.87
C ALA A 193 -10.04 -8.26 -7.42
N ASP A 194 -9.43 -7.38 -6.62
CA ASP A 194 -8.00 -7.36 -6.40
C ASP A 194 -7.17 -7.71 -7.65
N MET A 195 -7.33 -6.92 -8.71
CA MET A 195 -6.63 -7.17 -9.96
C MET A 195 -5.14 -7.26 -9.68
N GLY A 196 -4.53 -8.41 -9.97
CA GLY A 196 -3.11 -8.64 -9.76
C GLY A 196 -2.70 -9.14 -8.39
N LEU A 197 -3.64 -9.34 -7.44
CA LEU A 197 -3.37 -10.20 -6.29
C LEU A 197 -3.60 -11.66 -6.70
N ALA A 198 -2.63 -12.50 -6.38
CA ALA A 198 -2.78 -13.94 -6.60
C ALA A 198 -3.86 -14.49 -5.65
N TYR A 199 -4.72 -15.38 -6.16
CA TYR A 199 -5.70 -16.15 -5.37
C TYR A 199 -6.88 -15.39 -4.74
N SER A 200 -7.16 -14.16 -5.18
CA SER A 200 -8.26 -13.32 -4.64
C SER A 200 -9.50 -13.25 -5.55
N SER A 201 -9.46 -13.88 -6.73
CA SER A 201 -10.50 -13.75 -7.75
C SER A 201 -11.62 -14.78 -7.64
N TRP A 202 -12.49 -14.63 -6.64
CA TRP A 202 -13.75 -15.38 -6.53
C TRP A 202 -14.89 -14.55 -7.13
N LEU A 203 -15.58 -15.10 -8.13
CA LEU A 203 -16.60 -14.39 -8.90
C LEU A 203 -18.00 -14.96 -8.63
N PRO A 204 -19.04 -14.12 -8.51
CA PRO A 204 -20.42 -14.58 -8.45
C PRO A 204 -20.78 -15.47 -9.64
N THR A 205 -21.55 -16.54 -9.41
CA THR A 205 -21.99 -17.46 -10.48
C THR A 205 -23.34 -17.10 -11.08
N GLU A 206 -24.07 -16.17 -10.47
CA GLU A 206 -25.44 -15.80 -10.84
C GLU A 206 -25.47 -14.37 -11.41
N ASP A 207 -26.42 -14.12 -12.31
CA ASP A 207 -26.66 -12.78 -12.87
C ASP A 207 -27.04 -11.78 -11.75
N PRO A 208 -26.61 -10.52 -11.84
CA PRO A 208 -26.95 -9.51 -10.85
C PRO A 208 -28.46 -9.25 -10.86
N THR A 209 -29.01 -8.92 -9.68
CA THR A 209 -30.44 -8.59 -9.54
C THR A 209 -30.62 -7.13 -9.13
N TYR A 210 -31.70 -6.50 -9.60
CA TYR A 210 -32.02 -5.13 -9.21
C TYR A 210 -32.78 -5.13 -7.86
N ASN A 211 -32.20 -4.51 -6.83
CA ASN A 211 -32.76 -4.50 -5.47
C ASN A 211 -33.74 -3.33 -5.21
N GLY A 212 -34.05 -2.54 -6.22
CA GLY A 212 -34.88 -1.33 -6.11
C GLY A 212 -34.08 -0.02 -6.21
N THR A 213 -32.79 -0.05 -5.88
CA THR A 213 -31.90 1.12 -5.90
C THR A 213 -30.70 0.90 -6.82
N ALA A 214 -30.09 -0.29 -6.79
CA ALA A 214 -28.91 -0.64 -7.54
C ALA A 214 -29.01 -2.08 -8.06
N TRP A 215 -28.18 -2.40 -9.06
CA TRP A 215 -27.89 -3.79 -9.42
C TRP A 215 -26.88 -4.36 -8.41
N VAL A 216 -27.11 -5.58 -7.92
CA VAL A 216 -26.26 -6.24 -6.92
C VAL A 216 -26.01 -7.70 -7.28
N TYR A 217 -24.79 -8.18 -7.06
CA TYR A 217 -24.47 -9.61 -7.18
C TYR A 217 -24.83 -10.39 -5.91
N ASP A 218 -25.18 -11.65 -6.09
CA ASP A 218 -25.23 -12.61 -4.99
C ASP A 218 -23.84 -13.23 -4.76
N TRP A 219 -23.15 -12.75 -3.72
CA TRP A 219 -21.84 -13.26 -3.31
C TRP A 219 -21.90 -14.58 -2.51
N ASN A 220 -23.10 -15.13 -2.25
CA ASN A 220 -23.22 -16.42 -1.56
C ASN A 220 -22.82 -17.61 -2.44
N SER A 221 -22.86 -17.46 -3.77
CA SER A 221 -22.40 -18.45 -4.74
C SER A 221 -21.29 -17.87 -5.58
N THR A 222 -20.05 -18.31 -5.31
CA THR A 222 -18.87 -17.84 -6.03
C THR A 222 -18.02 -18.98 -6.57
N GLU A 223 -17.34 -18.73 -7.69
CA GLU A 223 -16.34 -19.61 -8.27
C GLU A 223 -14.99 -18.91 -8.41
N TYR A 224 -13.91 -19.65 -8.14
CA TYR A 224 -12.57 -19.13 -8.37
C TYR A 224 -12.31 -19.01 -9.87
N THR A 225 -12.04 -17.79 -10.32
CA THR A 225 -11.61 -17.49 -11.70
C THR A 225 -10.20 -16.95 -11.65
N ALA A 226 -9.24 -17.74 -12.14
CA ALA A 226 -7.84 -17.32 -12.13
C ALA A 226 -7.64 -15.99 -12.89
N PRO A 227 -6.91 -15.01 -12.32
CA PRO A 227 -6.63 -13.77 -13.02
C PRO A 227 -5.76 -14.07 -14.25
N GLN A 228 -5.99 -13.36 -15.34
CA GLN A 228 -5.22 -13.54 -16.58
C GLN A 228 -3.75 -13.20 -16.45
N PHE A 229 -3.40 -12.32 -15.50
CA PHE A 229 -2.04 -11.97 -15.17
C PHE A 229 -1.95 -11.55 -13.70
N THR A 230 -0.75 -11.63 -13.15
CA THR A 230 -0.43 -11.08 -11.83
C THR A 230 0.34 -9.77 -12.04
N MET A 231 -0.02 -8.71 -11.31
CA MET A 231 0.74 -7.47 -11.38
C MET A 231 2.14 -7.69 -10.78
N ALA A 232 3.17 -7.17 -11.45
CA ALA A 232 4.48 -7.07 -10.84
C ALA A 232 4.42 -6.16 -9.59
N ASN A 233 5.22 -6.47 -8.57
CA ASN A 233 5.43 -5.58 -7.44
C ASN A 233 6.18 -4.34 -7.96
N LYS A 234 5.59 -3.16 -7.75
CA LYS A 234 6.08 -1.86 -8.21
C LYS A 234 6.65 -0.98 -7.09
N ASP A 235 6.74 -1.46 -5.85
CA ASP A 235 7.08 -0.64 -4.69
C ASP A 235 8.42 0.06 -4.86
N ALA A 236 9.47 -0.70 -5.20
CA ALA A 236 10.80 -0.14 -5.45
C ALA A 236 10.83 0.88 -6.61
N LEU A 237 10.02 0.65 -7.66
CA LEU A 237 9.90 1.58 -8.78
C LEU A 237 9.19 2.88 -8.38
N VAL A 238 8.16 2.80 -7.53
CA VAL A 238 7.48 3.99 -6.98
C VAL A 238 8.47 4.82 -6.17
N LYS A 239 9.26 4.20 -5.27
CA LYS A 239 10.30 4.90 -4.50
C LYS A 239 11.33 5.56 -5.42
N ALA A 240 11.83 4.84 -6.42
CA ALA A 240 12.83 5.36 -7.35
C ALA A 240 12.30 6.54 -8.20
N LEU A 241 11.05 6.45 -8.70
CA LEU A 241 10.41 7.55 -9.43
C LEU A 241 10.23 8.78 -8.54
N ALA A 242 9.71 8.60 -7.32
CA ALA A 242 9.49 9.72 -6.40
C ALA A 242 10.79 10.45 -6.02
N ASN A 243 11.90 9.72 -5.88
CA ASN A 243 13.21 10.30 -5.53
C ASN A 243 13.93 10.94 -6.72
N ASN A 244 13.59 10.58 -7.96
CA ASN A 244 14.33 11.00 -9.16
C ASN A 244 13.44 11.68 -10.24
N PRO A 245 12.63 12.70 -9.90
CA PRO A 245 11.66 13.30 -10.84
C PRO A 245 12.28 14.04 -12.03
N THR A 246 13.58 14.34 -11.97
CA THR A 246 14.32 15.04 -13.04
C THR A 246 15.26 14.13 -13.83
N ASP A 247 15.27 12.84 -13.54
CA ASP A 247 16.17 11.91 -14.20
C ASP A 247 15.81 11.76 -15.71
N PRO A 248 16.80 11.70 -16.63
CA PRO A 248 16.53 11.52 -18.05
C PRO A 248 15.70 10.26 -18.39
N ASP A 249 15.82 9.20 -17.59
CA ASP A 249 15.10 7.93 -17.76
C ASP A 249 13.74 7.91 -17.05
N TYR A 250 13.36 8.98 -16.34
CA TYR A 250 12.10 9.09 -15.60
C TYR A 250 10.87 8.78 -16.48
N ALA A 251 10.80 9.35 -17.69
CA ALA A 251 9.66 9.14 -18.58
C ALA A 251 9.55 7.67 -19.04
N ALA A 252 10.68 7.00 -19.26
CA ALA A 252 10.70 5.59 -19.65
C ALA A 252 10.30 4.69 -18.47
N ALA A 253 10.81 4.98 -17.27
CA ALA A 253 10.46 4.26 -16.06
C ALA A 253 8.98 4.47 -15.67
N LEU A 254 8.44 5.68 -15.83
CA LEU A 254 7.02 5.98 -15.61
C LEU A 254 6.14 5.24 -16.62
N ALA A 255 6.58 5.04 -17.86
CA ALA A 255 5.85 4.22 -18.82
C ALA A 255 5.76 2.75 -18.39
N VAL A 256 6.82 2.19 -17.79
CA VAL A 256 6.78 0.85 -17.18
C VAL A 256 5.84 0.81 -15.99
N PHE A 257 5.85 1.84 -15.13
CA PHE A 257 4.89 1.97 -14.03
C PHE A 257 3.43 2.00 -14.53
N ASN A 258 3.14 2.71 -15.62
CA ASN A 258 1.80 2.80 -16.20
C ASN A 258 1.36 1.52 -16.94
N THR A 259 2.28 0.59 -17.18
CA THR A 259 1.97 -0.66 -17.88
C THR A 259 1.44 -1.70 -16.88
N VAL A 260 0.18 -2.11 -17.04
CA VAL A 260 -0.50 -3.02 -16.09
C VAL A 260 0.12 -4.42 -16.05
N ASN A 261 0.50 -4.94 -17.20
CA ASN A 261 1.09 -6.27 -17.38
C ASN A 261 2.63 -6.22 -17.54
N ALA A 262 3.27 -5.18 -17.00
CA ALA A 262 4.72 -5.12 -16.95
C ALA A 262 5.27 -6.35 -16.22
N THR A 263 6.28 -7.00 -16.81
CA THR A 263 6.95 -8.12 -16.14
C THR A 263 7.77 -7.60 -14.96
N GLN A 264 8.00 -8.44 -13.95
CA GLN A 264 8.88 -8.05 -12.83
C GLN A 264 10.29 -7.68 -13.31
N THR A 265 10.80 -8.33 -14.37
CA THR A 265 12.07 -7.97 -15.00
C THR A 265 12.06 -6.55 -15.57
N ALA A 266 10.98 -6.14 -16.24
CA ALA A 266 10.85 -4.78 -16.75
C ALA A 266 10.76 -3.75 -15.63
N VAL A 267 10.01 -4.05 -14.56
CA VAL A 267 9.93 -3.19 -13.37
C VAL A 267 11.32 -3.03 -12.73
N ASN A 268 12.04 -4.13 -12.48
CA ASN A 268 13.37 -4.07 -11.89
C ASN A 268 14.37 -3.30 -12.76
N ALA A 269 14.29 -3.44 -14.09
CA ALA A 269 15.15 -2.70 -15.01
C ALA A 269 14.85 -1.19 -14.99
N ALA A 270 13.58 -0.81 -14.95
CA ALA A 270 13.15 0.58 -14.82
C ALA A 270 13.54 1.18 -13.47
N THR A 271 13.48 0.40 -12.38
CA THR A 271 13.96 0.85 -11.07
C THR A 271 15.46 1.12 -11.09
N ALA A 272 16.25 0.26 -11.75
CA ALA A 272 17.70 0.37 -11.78
C ALA A 272 18.25 1.43 -12.75
N SER A 273 17.42 1.98 -13.64
CA SER A 273 17.80 3.09 -14.52
C SER A 273 17.66 4.47 -13.88
N LEU A 274 16.95 4.57 -12.75
CA LEU A 274 16.74 5.80 -11.97
C LEU A 274 17.73 5.87 -10.80
#